data_AF-R0M487-F1
#
_entry.id   AF-R0M487-F1
#
_cell.length_a   1.000
_cell.length_b   1.000
_cell.length_c   1.000
_cell.angle_alpha   90.00
_cell.angle_beta   90.00
_cell.angle_gamma   90.00
#
_symmetry.space_group_name_H-M   'P 1'
#
loop_
_entity.id
_entity.type
_entity.pdbx_description
1 polymer ?
#
loop_
_entity_poly.entity_id
_entity_poly.type
_entity_poly.pdbx_seq_one_letter_code
_entity_poly.pdbx_strand_id
1 'polypeptide(L)'
;MNKFTSSTTQNSQQTRKLFKEDKECDKIIELQKENIKLKGEVSILRQNMLSLEKHNYELRDEKSKNIKLECKNNDKLRREVSVLHLQNKINENKMMAFKRKKIELSMDIKWALQQSETDINFQLYPFEFKRLKFFKDYFYNDFCQFCTKSVIQEIKHLMKNYKDFLDFFELFCCKIDVFKEFFVYLFVNDHYIDKKIEIMESVPLEWILGTSDDVNITNIRKFILNYPIKMMRFIYKIAETRPFILNIVLDRSIFNDLIRTKTYILTLLNKICKEGGLSFIDHTNLHYLSQQNLKDIYKEEYDS
;
A
#
# COMPACT_ATOMS: atom_id res chain seq x y z
N MET A 1 -97.20 -53.39 -42.88
CA MET A 1 -97.15 -53.00 -41.46
C MET A 1 -95.88 -53.56 -40.85
N ASN A 2 -94.80 -52.77 -40.82
CA ASN A 2 -93.54 -53.17 -40.18
C ASN A 2 -93.40 -52.41 -38.86
N LYS A 3 -93.26 -53.16 -37.77
CA LYS A 3 -92.79 -52.69 -36.46
C LYS A 3 -91.26 -52.67 -36.44
N PHE A 4 -90.75 -51.88 -35.49
CA PHE A 4 -89.39 -51.83 -34.95
C PHE A 4 -88.36 -51.06 -35.78
N THR A 5 -88.01 -49.87 -35.28
CA THR A 5 -86.63 -49.41 -34.99
C THR A 5 -86.65 -47.93 -34.56
N SER A 6 -86.84 -47.64 -33.27
CA SER A 6 -86.72 -46.27 -32.74
C SER A 6 -86.18 -46.19 -31.30
N SER A 7 -85.39 -47.17 -30.86
CA SER A 7 -84.78 -47.17 -29.52
C SER A 7 -83.24 -47.20 -29.52
N THR A 8 -82.58 -47.37 -30.67
CA THR A 8 -81.11 -47.60 -30.71
C THR A 8 -80.28 -46.30 -30.77
N THR A 9 -80.87 -45.18 -31.21
CA THR A 9 -80.11 -43.95 -31.51
C THR A 9 -80.00 -42.98 -30.32
N GLN A 10 -80.93 -43.00 -29.36
CA GLN A 10 -80.85 -42.15 -28.16
C GLN A 10 -79.87 -42.71 -27.11
N ASN A 11 -79.81 -44.04 -26.96
CA ASN A 11 -78.87 -44.68 -26.04
C ASN A 11 -77.39 -44.49 -26.45
N SER A 12 -77.08 -44.35 -27.74
CA SER A 12 -75.70 -44.17 -28.24
C SER A 12 -75.14 -42.76 -28.03
N GLN A 13 -76.00 -41.74 -28.01
CA GLN A 13 -75.60 -40.35 -27.70
C GLN A 13 -75.43 -40.12 -26.20
N GLN A 14 -76.26 -40.74 -25.35
CA GLN A 14 -76.08 -40.69 -23.90
C GLN A 14 -74.84 -41.47 -23.44
N THR A 15 -74.58 -42.68 -23.97
CA THR A 15 -73.33 -43.41 -23.67
C THR A 15 -72.09 -42.64 -24.13
N ARG A 16 -72.08 -42.00 -25.30
CA ARG A 16 -70.93 -41.18 -25.75
C ARG A 16 -70.66 -39.95 -24.88
N LYS A 17 -71.66 -39.38 -24.19
CA LYS A 17 -71.47 -38.29 -23.23
C LYS A 17 -70.95 -38.80 -21.89
N LEU A 18 -71.53 -39.88 -21.35
CA LEU A 18 -71.05 -40.57 -20.15
C LEU A 18 -69.59 -41.04 -20.29
N PHE A 19 -69.21 -41.64 -21.43
CA PHE A 19 -67.83 -42.06 -21.70
C PHE A 19 -66.83 -40.91 -21.91
N LYS A 20 -67.30 -39.69 -22.21
CA LYS A 20 -66.43 -38.50 -22.29
C LYS A 20 -66.25 -37.86 -20.91
N GLU A 21 -67.32 -37.78 -20.12
CA GLU A 21 -67.28 -37.34 -18.72
C GLU A 21 -66.41 -38.28 -17.87
N ASP A 22 -66.51 -39.59 -18.06
CA ASP A 22 -65.64 -40.57 -17.37
C ASP A 22 -64.15 -40.40 -17.76
N LYS A 23 -63.85 -40.17 -19.04
CA LYS A 23 -62.47 -39.91 -19.50
C LYS A 23 -61.90 -38.58 -19.01
N GLU A 24 -62.73 -37.55 -18.88
CA GLU A 24 -62.32 -36.28 -18.28
C GLU A 24 -62.10 -36.43 -16.77
N CYS A 25 -62.92 -37.24 -16.09
CA CYS A 25 -62.75 -37.58 -14.68
C CYS A 25 -61.45 -38.37 -14.42
N ASP A 26 -61.14 -39.37 -15.25
CA ASP A 26 -59.88 -40.13 -15.18
C ASP A 26 -58.65 -39.23 -15.37
N LYS A 27 -58.73 -38.28 -16.32
CA LYS A 27 -57.65 -37.32 -16.58
C LYS A 27 -57.46 -36.32 -15.45
N ILE A 28 -58.54 -35.93 -14.77
CA ILE A 28 -58.48 -35.11 -13.55
C ILE A 28 -57.81 -35.89 -12.41
N ILE A 29 -58.10 -37.18 -12.26
CA ILE A 29 -57.47 -38.05 -11.24
C ILE A 29 -55.97 -38.23 -11.51
N GLU A 30 -55.56 -38.42 -12.76
CA GLU A 30 -54.14 -38.47 -13.13
C GLU A 30 -53.41 -37.15 -12.81
N LEU A 31 -54.00 -36.01 -13.20
CA LEU A 31 -53.44 -34.69 -12.90
C LEU A 31 -53.36 -34.43 -11.39
N GLN A 32 -54.32 -34.90 -10.60
CA GLN A 32 -54.27 -34.79 -9.14
C GLN A 32 -53.13 -35.62 -8.54
N LYS A 33 -52.91 -36.86 -9.02
CA LYS A 33 -51.79 -37.71 -8.59
C LYS A 33 -50.45 -37.08 -8.96
N GLU A 34 -50.33 -36.53 -10.16
CA GLU A 34 -49.12 -35.84 -10.61
C GLU A 34 -48.83 -34.58 -9.79
N ASN A 35 -49.87 -33.80 -9.48
CA ASN A 35 -49.74 -32.59 -8.64
C ASN A 35 -49.32 -32.92 -7.20
N ILE A 36 -49.84 -34.02 -6.63
CA ILE A 36 -49.39 -34.52 -5.30
C ILE A 36 -47.91 -34.92 -5.35
N LYS A 37 -47.48 -35.64 -6.40
CA LYS A 37 -46.08 -36.04 -6.57
C LYS A 37 -45.16 -34.82 -6.69
N LEU A 38 -45.51 -33.86 -7.53
CA LEU A 38 -44.75 -32.61 -7.72
C LEU A 38 -44.67 -31.78 -6.43
N LYS A 39 -45.76 -31.72 -5.64
CA LYS A 39 -45.73 -31.08 -4.31
C LYS A 39 -44.77 -31.77 -3.35
N GLY A 40 -44.70 -33.10 -3.39
CA GLY A 40 -43.73 -33.88 -2.62
C GLY A 40 -42.29 -33.55 -3.01
N GLU A 41 -41.99 -33.54 -4.32
CA GLU A 41 -40.67 -33.20 -4.85
C GLU A 41 -40.25 -31.76 -4.49
N VAL A 42 -41.15 -30.79 -4.60
CA VAL A 42 -40.90 -29.39 -4.18
C VAL A 42 -40.64 -29.29 -2.68
N SER A 43 -41.36 -30.06 -1.86
CA SER A 43 -41.13 -30.07 -0.41
C SER A 43 -39.75 -30.62 -0.05
N ILE A 44 -39.31 -31.70 -0.71
CA ILE A 44 -37.98 -32.28 -0.54
C ILE A 44 -36.90 -31.29 -0.99
N LEU A 45 -37.08 -30.66 -2.14
CA LEU A 45 -36.14 -29.64 -2.65
C LEU A 45 -36.02 -28.45 -1.70
N ARG A 46 -37.13 -27.99 -1.10
CA ARG A 46 -37.10 -26.92 -0.10
C ARG A 46 -36.33 -27.32 1.16
N GLN A 47 -36.50 -28.55 1.65
CA GLN A 47 -35.72 -29.05 2.78
C GLN A 47 -34.23 -29.17 2.45
N ASN A 48 -33.89 -29.66 1.26
CA ASN A 48 -32.50 -29.76 0.82
C ASN A 48 -31.84 -28.37 0.71
N MET A 49 -32.56 -27.39 0.17
CA MET A 49 -32.10 -26.01 0.08
C MET A 49 -31.83 -25.41 1.47
N LEU A 50 -32.76 -25.56 2.42
CA LEU A 50 -32.56 -25.10 3.80
C LEU A 50 -31.36 -25.78 4.48
N SER A 51 -31.17 -27.07 4.23
CA SER A 51 -30.01 -27.81 4.75
C SER A 51 -28.69 -27.30 4.15
N LEU A 52 -28.67 -27.00 2.85
CA LEU A 52 -27.49 -26.45 2.17
C LEU A 52 -27.17 -25.03 2.64
N GLU A 53 -28.17 -24.18 2.84
CA GLU A 53 -27.99 -22.84 3.38
C GLU A 53 -27.38 -22.87 4.78
N LYS A 54 -27.88 -23.77 5.64
CA LYS A 54 -27.33 -23.97 6.99
C LYS A 54 -25.87 -24.44 6.94
N HIS A 55 -25.55 -25.41 6.08
CA HIS A 55 -24.19 -25.92 5.94
C HIS A 55 -23.22 -24.85 5.39
N ASN A 56 -23.68 -24.03 4.44
CA ASN A 56 -22.89 -22.92 3.89
C ASN A 56 -22.61 -21.84 4.95
N TYR A 57 -23.59 -21.57 5.81
CA TYR A 57 -23.41 -20.68 6.95
C TYR A 57 -22.36 -21.21 7.94
N GLU A 58 -22.44 -22.49 8.31
CA GLU A 58 -21.46 -23.15 9.20
C GLU A 58 -20.03 -23.08 8.63
N LEU A 59 -19.86 -23.39 7.33
CA LEU A 59 -18.57 -23.27 6.63
C LEU A 59 -18.02 -21.84 6.63
N ARG A 60 -18.88 -20.82 6.45
CA ARG A 60 -18.46 -19.41 6.50
C ARG A 60 -18.01 -19.01 7.91
N ASP A 61 -18.71 -19.48 8.94
CA ASP A 61 -18.35 -19.19 10.34
C ASP A 61 -17.02 -19.88 10.73
N GLU A 62 -16.82 -21.14 10.35
CA GLU A 62 -15.55 -21.84 10.54
C GLU A 62 -14.39 -21.13 9.83
N LYS A 63 -14.59 -20.71 8.56
CA LYS A 63 -13.59 -19.96 7.82
C LYS A 63 -13.26 -18.62 8.49
N SER A 64 -14.27 -17.92 9.00
CA SER A 64 -14.08 -16.66 9.74
C SER A 64 -13.29 -16.86 11.04
N LYS A 65 -13.58 -17.93 11.78
CA LYS A 65 -12.86 -18.30 13.00
C LYS A 65 -11.39 -18.64 12.72
N ASN A 66 -11.12 -19.40 11.66
CA ASN A 66 -9.75 -19.72 11.25
C ASN A 66 -8.95 -18.49 10.83
N ILE A 67 -9.53 -17.58 10.04
CA ILE A 67 -8.89 -16.32 9.64
C ILE A 67 -8.56 -15.46 10.89
N LYS A 68 -9.49 -15.36 11.85
CA LYS A 68 -9.24 -14.64 13.11
C LYS A 68 -8.09 -15.25 13.92
N LEU A 69 -7.95 -16.57 13.91
CA LEU A 69 -6.85 -17.27 14.58
C LEU A 69 -5.50 -17.00 13.89
N GLU A 70 -5.47 -17.06 12.56
CA GLU A 70 -4.28 -16.75 11.75
C GLU A 70 -3.82 -15.31 11.93
N CYS A 71 -4.73 -14.33 11.94
CA CYS A 71 -4.39 -12.94 12.23
C CYS A 71 -3.74 -12.76 13.61
N LYS A 72 -4.28 -13.40 14.66
CA LYS A 72 -3.69 -13.34 16.01
C LYS A 72 -2.29 -13.95 16.05
N ASN A 73 -2.07 -15.06 15.34
CA ASN A 73 -0.74 -15.68 15.24
C ASN A 73 0.24 -14.80 14.46
N ASN A 74 -0.22 -14.14 13.40
CA ASN A 74 0.60 -13.21 12.61
C ASN A 74 1.04 -11.99 13.44
N ASP A 75 0.13 -11.41 14.24
CA ASP A 75 0.46 -10.29 15.14
C ASP A 75 1.47 -10.69 16.22
N LYS A 76 1.39 -11.93 16.71
CA LYS A 76 2.38 -12.47 17.66
C LYS A 76 3.76 -12.61 17.00
N LEU A 77 3.81 -13.20 15.81
CA LEU A 77 5.04 -13.34 15.02
C LEU A 77 5.66 -11.98 14.67
N ARG A 78 4.85 -10.97 14.31
CA ARG A 78 5.32 -9.60 14.04
C ARG A 78 6.01 -8.96 15.26
N ARG A 79 5.47 -9.20 16.47
CA ARG A 79 6.09 -8.72 17.71
C ARG A 79 7.40 -9.45 18.00
N GLU A 80 7.45 -10.77 17.85
CA GLU A 80 8.67 -11.56 18.03
C GLU A 80 9.78 -11.15 17.04
N VAL A 81 9.43 -10.93 15.76
CA VAL A 81 10.36 -10.41 14.74
C VAL A 81 10.87 -9.02 15.11
N SER A 82 10.00 -8.14 15.62
CA SER A 82 10.40 -6.79 16.04
C SER A 82 11.39 -6.83 17.21
N VAL A 83 11.17 -7.71 18.19
CA VAL A 83 12.08 -7.92 19.32
C VAL A 83 13.43 -8.47 18.83
N LEU A 84 13.42 -9.48 17.94
CA LEU A 84 14.64 -10.03 17.35
C LEU A 84 15.40 -8.99 16.53
N HIS A 85 14.72 -8.13 15.80
CA HIS A 85 15.36 -7.08 15.01
C HIS A 85 16.05 -6.03 15.90
N LEU A 86 15.40 -5.67 17.00
CA LEU A 86 15.95 -4.76 18.01
C LEU A 86 17.17 -5.39 18.72
N GLN A 87 17.10 -6.69 19.01
CA GLN A 87 18.21 -7.44 19.60
C GLN A 87 19.40 -7.60 18.66
N ASN A 88 19.15 -7.84 17.36
CA ASN A 88 20.19 -7.85 16.33
C ASN A 88 20.84 -6.47 16.18
N LYS A 89 20.06 -5.38 16.18
CA LYS A 89 20.59 -4.01 16.13
C LYS A 89 21.47 -3.69 17.34
N ILE A 90 21.08 -4.13 18.54
CA ILE A 90 21.92 -4.01 19.75
C ILE A 90 23.22 -4.81 19.60
N ASN A 91 23.17 -6.04 19.09
CA ASN A 91 24.33 -6.89 18.91
C ASN A 91 25.29 -6.37 17.81
N GLU A 92 24.76 -5.86 16.71
CA GLU A 92 25.52 -5.19 15.65
C GLU A 92 26.23 -3.94 16.18
N ASN A 93 25.52 -3.12 16.97
CA ASN A 93 26.12 -1.93 17.59
C ASN A 93 27.23 -2.29 18.59
N LYS A 94 27.07 -3.38 19.37
CA LYS A 94 28.12 -3.91 20.25
C LYS A 94 29.35 -4.37 19.45
N MET A 95 29.16 -5.06 18.32
CA MET A 95 30.26 -5.53 17.47
C MET A 95 30.96 -4.39 16.70
N MET A 96 30.20 -3.39 16.27
CA MET A 96 30.71 -2.18 15.60
C MET A 96 31.54 -1.31 16.57
N ALA A 97 31.15 -1.24 17.85
CA ALA A 97 31.90 -0.53 18.88
C ALA A 97 33.30 -1.14 19.12
N PHE A 98 33.47 -2.45 18.93
CA PHE A 98 34.74 -3.15 19.14
C PHE A 98 35.66 -3.20 17.89
N LYS A 99 35.14 -3.01 16.67
CA LYS A 99 35.93 -3.19 15.42
C LYS A 99 36.47 -1.91 14.78
N ARG A 100 36.12 -0.71 15.25
CA ARG A 100 36.68 0.54 14.70
C ARG A 100 37.92 1.00 15.46
N LYS A 101 39.10 0.64 14.96
CA LYS A 101 40.35 1.38 15.19
C LYS A 101 40.50 2.50 14.15
N LYS A 102 40.83 3.71 14.64
CA LYS A 102 41.36 4.91 13.96
C LYS A 102 40.59 5.45 12.75
N ILE A 103 39.51 6.17 13.04
CA ILE A 103 39.22 7.45 12.37
C ILE A 103 39.04 8.46 13.49
N GLU A 104 39.84 9.53 13.49
CA GLU A 104 39.67 10.68 14.39
C GLU A 104 38.33 11.37 14.09
N LEU A 105 37.27 10.86 14.71
CA LEU A 105 36.04 11.57 15.00
C LEU A 105 35.88 11.64 16.53
N SER A 106 36.98 11.94 17.23
CA SER A 106 36.91 12.29 18.65
C SER A 106 36.54 13.77 18.77
N MET A 107 35.27 14.05 18.59
CA MET A 107 34.63 15.20 19.22
C MET A 107 33.57 14.66 20.17
N ASP A 108 33.57 15.09 21.41
CA ASP A 108 34.63 14.77 22.36
C ASP A 108 33.88 14.06 23.47
N ILE A 109 34.16 12.78 23.72
CA ILE A 109 33.58 12.11 24.88
C ILE A 109 33.98 12.90 26.14
N LYS A 110 35.08 13.67 26.14
CA LYS A 110 35.36 14.66 27.20
C LYS A 110 34.36 15.82 27.23
N TRP A 111 33.85 16.33 26.12
CA TRP A 111 32.82 17.40 26.16
C TRP A 111 31.51 16.86 26.74
N ALA A 112 31.07 15.67 26.31
CA ALA A 112 29.88 15.01 26.87
C ALA A 112 30.04 14.64 28.35
N LEU A 113 31.24 14.19 28.77
CA LEU A 113 31.57 13.91 30.18
C LEU A 113 31.79 15.19 31.01
N GLN A 114 32.30 16.28 30.42
CA GLN A 114 32.39 17.60 31.07
C GLN A 114 31.01 18.21 31.32
N GLN A 115 30.04 17.91 30.47
CA GLN A 115 28.66 18.35 30.62
C GLN A 115 27.80 17.40 31.47
N SER A 116 28.26 16.20 31.84
CA SER A 116 27.47 15.29 32.69
C SER A 116 27.46 15.68 34.17
N GLU A 117 28.36 16.57 34.60
CA GLU A 117 28.35 17.16 35.95
C GLU A 117 27.62 18.52 36.01
N THR A 118 27.18 19.05 34.86
CA THR A 118 26.37 20.27 34.78
C THR A 118 24.97 19.88 34.34
N ASP A 119 23.93 20.51 34.90
CA ASP A 119 22.57 20.35 34.40
C ASP A 119 22.59 20.69 32.90
N ILE A 120 22.44 19.68 32.03
CA ILE A 120 22.44 19.87 30.57
C ILE A 120 21.28 20.80 30.25
N ASN A 121 21.61 22.07 30.02
CA ASN A 121 20.61 23.09 29.77
C ASN A 121 20.20 23.00 28.30
N PHE A 122 19.03 22.40 28.06
CA PHE A 122 18.42 22.27 26.74
C PHE A 122 17.89 23.61 26.24
N GLN A 123 18.81 24.47 25.80
CA GLN A 123 18.51 25.75 25.16
C GLN A 123 18.90 25.75 23.69
N LEU A 124 18.16 26.52 22.89
CA LEU A 124 18.48 26.69 21.47
C LEU A 124 19.86 27.34 21.28
N TYR A 125 20.23 28.25 22.18
CA TYR A 125 21.47 29.00 22.12
C TYR A 125 22.57 28.34 22.97
N PRO A 126 23.84 28.41 22.53
CA PRO A 126 24.30 28.97 21.26
C PRO A 126 23.85 28.13 20.03
N PHE A 127 23.50 28.81 18.94
CA PHE A 127 22.94 28.19 17.72
C PHE A 127 24.06 27.60 16.84
N GLU A 128 24.76 26.61 17.38
CA GLU A 128 25.92 25.97 16.75
C GLU A 128 25.58 24.57 16.23
N PHE A 129 25.97 24.29 14.98
CA PHE A 129 25.63 23.04 14.30
C PHE A 129 26.04 21.79 15.08
N LYS A 130 27.29 21.73 15.57
CA LYS A 130 27.83 20.56 16.27
C LYS A 130 27.06 20.24 17.56
N ARG A 131 26.71 21.28 18.32
CA ARG A 131 25.94 21.18 19.56
C ARG A 131 24.50 20.72 19.29
N LEU A 132 23.84 21.36 18.32
CA LEU A 132 22.45 21.03 17.98
C LEU A 132 22.34 19.64 17.33
N LYS A 133 23.33 19.25 16.52
CA LYS A 133 23.45 17.88 16.02
C LYS A 133 23.59 16.87 17.16
N PHE A 134 24.45 17.15 18.14
CA PHE A 134 24.58 16.29 19.31
C PHE A 134 23.23 16.14 20.06
N PHE A 135 22.49 17.23 20.26
CA PHE A 135 21.16 17.13 20.86
C PHE A 135 20.18 16.33 20.01
N LYS A 136 20.18 16.49 18.69
CA LYS A 136 19.34 15.68 17.80
C LYS A 136 19.69 14.18 17.90
N ASP A 137 20.98 13.86 17.92
CA ASP A 137 21.48 12.48 17.87
C ASP A 137 21.31 11.73 19.21
N TYR A 138 21.47 12.43 20.35
CA TYR A 138 21.46 11.81 21.69
C TYR A 138 20.24 12.16 22.54
N PHE A 139 19.58 13.29 22.28
CA PHE A 139 18.48 13.85 23.06
C PHE A 139 17.32 14.29 22.16
N TYR A 140 16.92 13.42 21.23
CA TYR A 140 15.96 13.75 20.17
C TYR A 140 14.65 14.36 20.69
N ASN A 141 14.09 13.83 21.78
CA ASN A 141 12.85 14.31 22.36
C ASN A 141 12.97 15.76 22.86
N ASP A 142 14.07 16.10 23.53
CA ASP A 142 14.34 17.44 24.03
C ASP A 142 14.70 18.40 22.89
N PHE A 143 15.47 17.93 21.91
CA PHE A 143 15.75 18.67 20.67
C PHE A 143 14.46 19.09 19.94
N CYS A 144 13.47 18.18 19.87
CA CYS A 144 12.18 18.46 19.26
C CYS A 144 11.36 19.51 20.04
N GLN A 145 11.69 19.84 21.29
CA GLN A 145 10.98 20.86 22.08
C GLN A 145 11.45 22.29 21.78
N PHE A 146 12.58 22.49 21.07
CA PHE A 146 13.04 23.83 20.74
C PHE A 146 11.98 24.65 20.00
N CYS A 147 11.83 25.93 20.37
CA CYS A 147 10.81 26.81 19.81
C CYS A 147 10.97 26.94 18.29
N THR A 148 9.97 26.45 17.54
CA THR A 148 10.00 26.40 16.07
C THR A 148 10.15 27.79 15.44
N LYS A 149 9.54 28.83 16.03
CA LYS A 149 9.63 30.20 15.52
C LYS A 149 11.07 30.73 15.57
N SER A 150 11.77 30.48 16.67
CA SER A 150 13.18 30.88 16.84
C SER A 150 14.09 30.12 15.88
N VAL A 151 13.88 28.82 15.71
CA VAL A 151 14.62 27.99 14.73
C VAL A 151 14.45 28.54 13.31
N ILE A 152 13.22 28.89 12.91
CA ILE A 152 12.96 29.47 11.58
C ILE A 152 13.68 30.80 11.40
N GLN A 153 13.68 31.68 12.41
CA GLN A 153 14.39 32.97 12.34
C GLN A 153 15.89 32.76 12.12
N GLU A 154 16.52 31.87 12.89
CA GLU A 154 17.95 31.56 12.76
C GLU A 154 18.29 30.95 11.39
N ILE A 155 17.50 29.98 10.90
CA ILE A 155 17.73 29.37 9.58
C ILE A 155 17.57 30.41 8.45
N LYS A 156 16.63 31.36 8.58
CA LYS A 156 16.51 32.48 7.61
C LYS A 156 17.78 33.32 7.53
N HIS A 157 18.44 33.57 8.65
CA HIS A 157 19.71 34.31 8.66
C HIS A 157 20.85 33.54 7.96
N LEU A 158 20.81 32.20 7.97
CA LEU A 158 21.78 31.33 7.33
C LEU A 158 21.61 31.19 5.82
N MET A 159 20.50 31.65 5.24
CA MET A 159 20.24 31.52 3.79
C MET A 159 21.32 32.16 2.89
N LYS A 160 22.13 33.08 3.42
CA LYS A 160 23.27 33.66 2.70
C LYS A 160 24.35 32.63 2.38
N ASN A 161 24.55 31.62 3.25
CA ASN A 161 25.46 30.52 3.01
C ASN A 161 24.65 29.24 2.82
N TYR A 162 24.49 28.84 1.56
CA TYR A 162 23.65 27.69 1.21
C TYR A 162 24.05 26.39 1.91
N LYS A 163 25.36 26.18 2.14
CA LYS A 163 25.85 24.99 2.83
C LYS A 163 25.37 24.97 4.30
N ASP A 164 25.55 26.08 5.00
CA ASP A 164 25.12 26.20 6.39
C ASP A 164 23.59 26.10 6.48
N PHE A 165 22.87 26.76 5.58
CA PHE A 165 21.42 26.58 5.46
C PHE A 165 21.04 25.10 5.33
N LEU A 166 21.66 24.37 4.41
CA LEU A 166 21.34 22.96 4.15
C LEU A 166 21.64 22.09 5.38
N ASP A 167 22.78 22.32 6.04
CA ASP A 167 23.21 21.60 7.25
C ASP A 167 22.19 21.78 8.38
N PHE A 168 21.80 23.02 8.66
CA PHE A 168 20.82 23.30 9.71
C PHE A 168 19.39 22.90 9.31
N PHE A 169 19.04 22.98 8.03
CA PHE A 169 17.75 22.50 7.53
C PHE A 169 17.63 20.98 7.74
N GLU A 170 18.66 20.20 7.39
CA GLU A 170 18.71 18.75 7.63
C GLU A 170 18.56 18.39 9.13
N LEU A 171 19.10 19.22 10.03
CA LEU A 171 18.90 19.02 11.47
C LEU A 171 17.43 19.20 11.89
N PHE A 172 16.79 20.27 11.41
CA PHE A 172 15.47 20.69 11.89
C PHE A 172 14.28 20.30 10.99
N CYS A 173 14.51 19.66 9.85
CA CYS A 173 13.45 19.22 8.93
C CYS A 173 12.50 18.18 9.53
N CYS A 174 12.81 17.63 10.71
CA CYS A 174 11.89 16.82 11.50
C CYS A 174 10.67 17.60 12.03
N LYS A 175 10.72 18.95 12.04
CA LYS A 175 9.60 19.82 12.39
C LYS A 175 8.85 20.23 11.11
N ILE A 176 7.55 19.93 11.05
CA ILE A 176 6.73 20.18 9.86
C ILE A 176 6.72 21.65 9.42
N ASP A 177 6.70 22.60 10.36
CA ASP A 177 6.67 24.03 10.01
C ASP A 177 8.01 24.49 9.43
N VAL A 178 9.12 23.96 9.94
CA VAL A 178 10.47 24.21 9.37
C VAL A 178 10.55 23.62 7.97
N PHE A 179 10.04 22.39 7.79
CA PHE A 179 9.97 21.75 6.49
C PHE A 179 9.18 22.60 5.49
N LYS A 180 7.95 23.00 5.83
CA LYS A 180 7.08 23.79 4.96
C LYS A 180 7.69 25.14 4.57
N GLU A 181 8.36 25.80 5.50
CA GLU A 181 8.99 27.10 5.25
C GLU A 181 10.16 27.00 4.27
N PHE A 182 10.97 25.93 4.37
CA PHE A 182 12.28 25.88 3.72
C PHE A 182 12.43 24.87 2.58
N PHE A 183 11.51 23.92 2.43
CA PHE A 183 11.66 22.83 1.46
C PHE A 183 11.84 23.31 0.01
N VAL A 184 11.16 24.39 -0.40
CA VAL A 184 11.30 24.96 -1.75
C VAL A 184 12.74 25.39 -2.05
N TYR A 185 13.46 25.86 -1.02
CA TYR A 185 14.83 26.33 -1.16
C TYR A 185 15.86 25.22 -1.39
N LEU A 186 15.45 23.95 -1.20
CA LEU A 186 16.27 22.78 -1.53
C LEU A 186 16.66 22.75 -3.01
N PHE A 187 15.82 23.30 -3.88
CA PHE A 187 15.99 23.24 -5.35
C PHE A 187 16.56 24.52 -5.97
N VAL A 188 17.03 25.48 -5.15
CA VAL A 188 17.54 26.78 -5.64
C VAL A 188 18.84 26.66 -6.45
N ASN A 189 19.63 25.60 -6.23
CA ASN A 189 20.84 25.30 -6.99
C ASN A 189 21.02 23.80 -7.18
N ASP A 190 22.05 23.39 -7.92
CA ASP A 190 22.38 21.98 -8.21
C ASP A 190 23.51 21.40 -7.34
N HIS A 191 23.93 22.11 -6.28
CA HIS A 191 24.99 21.64 -5.39
C HIS A 191 24.47 20.70 -4.29
N TYR A 192 25.38 19.95 -3.64
CA TYR A 192 25.10 19.09 -2.48
C TYR A 192 23.98 18.06 -2.70
N ILE A 193 23.96 17.45 -3.89
CA ILE A 193 22.94 16.49 -4.33
C ILE A 193 22.71 15.39 -3.28
N ASP A 194 23.77 14.79 -2.74
CA ASP A 194 23.64 13.67 -1.81
C ASP A 194 22.89 14.07 -0.51
N LYS A 195 23.13 15.27 0.01
CA LYS A 195 22.40 15.79 1.18
C LYS A 195 20.93 16.07 0.86
N LYS A 196 20.63 16.60 -0.33
CA LYS A 196 19.24 16.84 -0.75
C LYS A 196 18.45 15.54 -0.81
N ILE A 197 19.10 14.47 -1.29
CA ILE A 197 18.51 13.13 -1.32
C ILE A 197 18.29 12.61 0.09
N GLU A 198 19.27 12.74 0.98
CA GLU A 198 19.15 12.33 2.39
C GLU A 198 17.98 13.04 3.11
N ILE A 199 17.78 14.34 2.85
CA ILE A 199 16.63 15.09 3.37
C ILE A 199 15.31 14.52 2.82
N MET A 200 15.20 14.28 1.52
CA MET A 200 13.95 13.76 0.94
C MET A 200 13.64 12.31 1.38
N GLU A 201 14.67 11.49 1.62
CA GLU A 201 14.50 10.12 2.11
C GLU A 201 14.06 10.09 3.58
N SER A 202 14.57 11.02 4.40
CA SER A 202 14.32 11.09 5.85
C SER A 202 12.96 11.69 6.24
N VAL A 203 12.39 12.54 5.40
CA VAL A 203 11.10 13.22 5.69
C VAL A 203 9.89 12.34 5.28
N PRO A 204 8.74 12.42 5.99
CA PRO A 204 7.51 11.76 5.58
C PRO A 204 7.10 12.13 4.15
N LEU A 205 6.68 11.14 3.37
CA LEU A 205 6.33 11.38 1.97
C LEU A 205 5.11 12.32 1.86
N GLU A 206 4.19 12.22 2.80
CA GLU A 206 3.01 13.09 2.92
C GLU A 206 3.37 14.57 3.05
N TRP A 207 4.53 14.89 3.63
CA TRP A 207 4.94 16.29 3.77
C TRP A 207 5.47 16.83 2.45
N ILE A 208 6.27 16.02 1.75
CA ILE A 208 6.80 16.36 0.43
C ILE A 208 5.66 16.55 -0.57
N LEU A 209 4.68 15.65 -0.55
CA LEU A 209 3.52 15.66 -1.46
C LEU A 209 2.42 16.63 -1.04
N GLY A 210 2.29 16.89 0.26
CA GLY A 210 1.32 17.84 0.82
C GLY A 210 1.70 19.30 0.59
N THR A 211 2.86 19.57 0.00
CA THR A 211 3.15 20.89 -0.58
C THR A 211 2.32 21.03 -1.86
N SER A 212 1.11 21.57 -1.72
CA SER A 212 0.10 21.75 -2.78
C SER A 212 0.48 22.69 -3.92
N ASP A 213 1.75 23.08 -4.01
CA ASP A 213 2.24 23.97 -5.06
C ASP A 213 2.76 23.14 -6.24
N ASP A 214 2.13 23.28 -7.40
CA ASP A 214 2.56 22.66 -8.66
C ASP A 214 4.05 22.89 -8.97
N VAL A 215 4.60 24.00 -8.46
CA VAL A 215 6.02 24.36 -8.55
C VAL A 215 6.92 23.34 -7.84
N ASN A 216 6.53 22.86 -6.66
CA ASN A 216 7.33 21.92 -5.87
C ASN A 216 7.33 20.54 -6.51
N ILE A 217 6.17 20.08 -7.00
CA ILE A 217 6.05 18.82 -7.74
C ILE A 217 6.91 18.88 -9.01
N THR A 218 6.89 20.00 -9.73
CA THR A 218 7.73 20.20 -10.91
C THR A 218 9.23 20.14 -10.58
N ASN A 219 9.65 20.76 -9.47
CA ASN A 219 11.04 20.72 -9.02
C ASN A 219 11.49 19.32 -8.60
N ILE A 220 10.64 18.57 -7.87
CA ILE A 220 10.90 17.18 -7.51
C ILE A 220 11.05 16.31 -8.76
N ARG A 221 10.15 16.47 -9.74
CA ARG A 221 10.20 15.74 -11.01
C ARG A 221 11.49 16.04 -11.78
N LYS A 222 11.87 17.32 -11.90
CA LYS A 222 13.15 17.72 -12.52
C LYS A 222 14.35 17.12 -11.79
N PHE A 223 14.32 17.10 -10.45
CA PHE A 223 15.41 16.56 -9.67
C PHE A 223 15.55 15.03 -9.85
N ILE A 224 14.43 14.31 -9.94
CA ILE A 224 14.42 12.87 -10.24
C ILE A 224 14.90 12.59 -11.66
N LEU A 225 14.51 13.42 -12.64
CA LEU A 225 15.00 13.32 -14.01
C LEU A 225 16.53 13.45 -14.09
N ASN A 226 17.11 14.38 -13.32
CA ASN A 226 18.55 14.61 -13.31
C ASN A 226 19.33 13.52 -12.55
N TYR A 227 18.72 12.88 -11.54
CA TYR A 227 19.38 11.92 -10.65
C TYR A 227 18.55 10.63 -10.40
N PRO A 228 18.09 9.92 -11.45
CA PRO A 228 17.12 8.83 -11.30
C PRO A 228 17.67 7.66 -10.48
N ILE A 229 18.96 7.34 -10.66
CA ILE A 229 19.64 6.25 -9.95
C ILE A 229 19.81 6.61 -8.46
N LYS A 230 20.20 7.84 -8.13
CA LYS A 230 20.37 8.23 -6.72
C LYS A 230 19.02 8.33 -5.99
N MET A 231 17.94 8.64 -6.71
CA MET A 231 16.59 8.78 -6.16
C MET A 231 15.81 7.46 -6.06
N MET A 232 16.41 6.31 -6.37
CA MET A 232 15.71 5.03 -6.43
C MET A 232 14.95 4.68 -5.14
N ARG A 233 15.52 4.94 -3.96
CA ARG A 233 14.85 4.64 -2.69
C ARG A 233 13.65 5.55 -2.46
N PHE A 234 13.75 6.82 -2.83
CA PHE A 234 12.64 7.74 -2.78
C PHE A 234 11.50 7.30 -3.71
N ILE A 235 11.82 6.91 -4.95
CA ILE A 235 10.83 6.38 -5.90
C ILE A 235 10.22 5.08 -5.39
N TYR A 236 11.01 4.20 -4.77
CA TYR A 236 10.52 2.97 -4.15
C TYR A 236 9.51 3.26 -3.04
N LYS A 237 9.82 4.23 -2.17
CA LYS A 237 8.92 4.69 -1.08
C LYS A 237 7.59 5.21 -1.64
N ILE A 238 7.61 5.93 -2.76
CA ILE A 238 6.38 6.36 -3.47
C ILE A 238 5.60 5.14 -3.96
N ALA A 239 6.27 4.22 -4.66
CA ALA A 239 5.64 3.01 -5.20
C ALA A 239 5.03 2.12 -4.11
N GLU A 240 5.58 2.12 -2.90
CA GLU A 240 5.07 1.34 -1.77
C GLU A 240 3.89 2.01 -1.06
N THR A 241 3.93 3.33 -0.88
CA THR A 241 2.95 4.05 -0.03
C THR A 241 1.80 4.68 -0.81
N ARG A 242 2.09 5.24 -2.00
CA ARG A 242 1.13 5.99 -2.83
C ARG A 242 1.42 5.79 -4.33
N PRO A 243 1.12 4.60 -4.90
CA PRO A 243 1.52 4.25 -6.27
C PRO A 243 1.01 5.22 -7.36
N PHE A 244 -0.18 5.79 -7.20
CA PHE A 244 -0.76 6.72 -8.17
C PHE A 244 0.09 7.98 -8.41
N ILE A 245 0.93 8.34 -7.44
CA ILE A 245 1.82 9.52 -7.50
C ILE A 245 3.01 9.29 -8.42
N LEU A 246 3.36 8.03 -8.69
CA LEU A 246 4.39 7.72 -9.68
C LEU A 246 4.07 8.39 -11.01
N ASN A 247 2.80 8.48 -11.41
CA ASN A 247 2.39 9.11 -12.68
C ASN A 247 2.58 10.63 -12.72
N ILE A 248 2.71 11.25 -11.54
CA ILE A 248 2.92 12.69 -11.39
C ILE A 248 4.43 12.98 -11.41
N VAL A 249 5.22 12.10 -10.79
CA VAL A 249 6.64 12.32 -10.50
C VAL A 249 7.56 11.68 -11.55
N LEU A 250 7.15 10.57 -12.15
CA LEU A 250 7.86 9.88 -13.23
C LEU A 250 7.16 10.11 -14.56
N ASP A 251 7.97 10.09 -15.62
CA ASP A 251 7.49 9.98 -16.99
C ASP A 251 8.11 8.77 -17.69
N ARG A 252 7.66 8.52 -18.92
CA ARG A 252 8.12 7.41 -19.75
C ARG A 252 9.63 7.47 -20.01
N SER A 253 10.21 8.66 -20.18
CA SER A 253 11.66 8.80 -20.36
C SER A 253 12.42 8.30 -19.13
N ILE A 254 12.05 8.77 -17.93
CA ILE A 254 12.70 8.34 -16.69
C ILE A 254 12.53 6.84 -16.48
N PHE A 255 11.33 6.31 -16.74
CA PHE A 255 11.06 4.87 -16.62
C PHE A 255 11.92 4.05 -17.60
N ASN A 256 12.08 4.49 -18.84
CA ASN A 256 12.93 3.84 -19.83
C ASN A 256 14.40 3.78 -19.38
N ASP A 257 14.91 4.87 -18.81
CA ASP A 257 16.27 4.93 -18.28
C ASP A 257 16.46 3.99 -17.08
N LEU A 258 15.47 3.91 -16.19
CA LEU A 258 15.47 2.98 -15.06
C LEU A 258 15.48 1.52 -15.53
N ILE A 259 14.63 1.15 -16.51
CA ILE A 259 14.58 -0.22 -17.02
C ILE A 259 15.89 -0.63 -17.69
N ARG A 260 16.53 0.27 -18.44
CA ARG A 260 17.79 -0.02 -19.16
C ARG A 260 18.96 -0.32 -18.22
N THR A 261 18.92 0.18 -16.99
CA THR A 261 20.03 0.08 -16.02
C THR A 261 20.08 -1.28 -15.27
N LYS A 262 19.08 -2.16 -15.48
CA LYS A 262 18.88 -3.60 -15.11
C LYS A 262 19.48 -4.21 -13.83
N THR A 263 20.71 -3.94 -13.41
CA THR A 263 21.42 -4.75 -12.39
C THR A 263 21.09 -4.39 -10.94
N TYR A 264 20.75 -3.14 -10.63
CA TYR A 264 20.52 -2.69 -9.23
C TYR A 264 19.09 -2.19 -8.96
N ILE A 265 18.23 -2.17 -9.97
CA ILE A 265 16.91 -1.52 -9.92
C ILE A 265 15.76 -2.54 -9.97
N LEU A 266 16.07 -3.84 -10.04
CA LEU A 266 15.07 -4.90 -10.26
C LEU A 266 13.94 -4.87 -9.21
N THR A 267 14.28 -4.66 -7.94
CA THR A 267 13.30 -4.58 -6.85
C THR A 267 12.36 -3.39 -7.00
N LEU A 268 12.89 -2.23 -7.37
CA LEU A 268 12.10 -1.03 -7.64
C LEU A 268 11.20 -1.24 -8.86
N LEU A 269 11.77 -1.78 -9.94
CA LEU A 269 11.06 -2.00 -11.18
C LEU A 269 9.91 -2.98 -10.99
N ASN A 270 10.14 -4.11 -10.32
CA ASN A 270 9.08 -5.07 -9.99
C ASN A 270 7.98 -4.43 -9.12
N LYS A 271 8.34 -3.55 -8.18
CA LYS A 271 7.37 -2.83 -7.35
C LYS A 271 6.53 -1.84 -8.18
N ILE A 272 7.16 -1.08 -9.07
CA ILE A 272 6.44 -0.18 -9.99
C ILE A 272 5.48 -0.98 -10.88
N CYS A 273 5.96 -2.08 -11.47
CA CYS A 273 5.15 -2.95 -12.33
C CYS A 273 3.91 -3.51 -11.61
N LYS A 274 4.04 -3.92 -10.35
CA LYS A 274 2.91 -4.44 -9.54
C LYS A 274 1.85 -3.40 -9.16
N GLU A 275 2.28 -2.16 -8.89
CA GLU A 275 1.44 -1.19 -8.18
C GLU A 275 0.89 -0.06 -9.08
N GLY A 276 1.46 0.16 -10.27
CA GLY A 276 1.01 1.27 -11.14
C GLY A 276 1.78 1.46 -12.45
N GLY A 277 2.51 0.45 -12.92
CA GLY A 277 3.47 0.59 -14.02
C GLY A 277 2.88 0.75 -15.43
N LEU A 278 1.59 0.46 -15.62
CA LEU A 278 0.95 0.39 -16.96
C LEU A 278 1.08 1.69 -17.76
N SER A 279 0.93 2.84 -17.10
CA SER A 279 1.01 4.18 -17.71
C SER A 279 2.37 4.50 -18.35
N PHE A 280 3.43 3.84 -17.88
CA PHE A 280 4.80 4.07 -18.33
C PHE A 280 5.21 3.16 -19.48
N ILE A 281 4.37 2.19 -19.87
CA ILE A 281 4.73 1.15 -20.82
C ILE A 281 4.15 1.44 -22.20
N ASP A 282 4.98 1.22 -23.21
CA ASP A 282 4.59 1.28 -24.61
C ASP A 282 5.41 0.31 -25.45
N HIS A 283 5.16 0.33 -26.76
CA HIS A 283 5.85 -0.51 -27.74
C HIS A 283 7.38 -0.29 -27.78
N THR A 284 7.90 0.80 -27.20
CA THR A 284 9.33 1.14 -27.21
C THR A 284 10.11 0.59 -26.02
N ASN A 285 9.42 0.14 -24.97
CA ASN A 285 10.08 -0.31 -23.74
C ASN A 285 9.64 -1.68 -23.22
N LEU A 286 8.55 -2.23 -23.76
CA LEU A 286 8.00 -3.53 -23.37
C LEU A 286 9.04 -4.66 -23.41
N HIS A 287 9.92 -4.67 -24.42
CA HIS A 287 10.93 -5.71 -24.63
C HIS A 287 12.05 -5.70 -23.58
N TYR A 288 12.17 -4.64 -22.77
CA TYR A 288 13.15 -4.61 -21.70
C TYR A 288 12.64 -5.22 -20.39
N LEU A 289 11.33 -5.45 -20.27
CA LEU A 289 10.68 -6.01 -19.08
C LEU A 289 10.75 -7.53 -19.04
N SER A 290 10.83 -8.09 -17.83
CA SER A 290 10.76 -9.55 -17.64
C SER A 290 9.32 -10.04 -17.87
N GLN A 291 9.16 -11.31 -18.23
CA GLN A 291 7.85 -11.94 -18.39
C GLN A 291 6.98 -11.80 -17.13
N GLN A 292 7.59 -11.91 -15.94
CA GLN A 292 6.89 -11.73 -14.67
C GLN A 292 6.35 -10.30 -14.51
N ASN A 293 7.13 -9.29 -14.91
CA ASN A 293 6.70 -7.90 -14.83
C ASN A 293 5.54 -7.62 -15.78
N LEU A 294 5.60 -8.16 -17.00
CA LEU A 294 4.49 -8.06 -17.94
C LEU A 294 3.22 -8.72 -17.40
N LYS A 295 3.34 -9.90 -16.77
CA LYS A 295 2.22 -10.54 -16.06
C LYS A 295 1.66 -9.68 -14.94
N ASP A 296 2.52 -9.08 -14.12
CA ASP A 296 2.10 -8.22 -13.01
C ASP A 296 1.35 -6.97 -13.51
N ILE A 297 1.71 -6.46 -14.70
CA ILE A 297 1.15 -5.25 -15.31
C ILE A 297 -0.18 -5.52 -16.01
N TYR A 298 -0.22 -6.50 -16.91
CA TYR A 298 -1.40 -6.83 -17.72
C TYR A 298 -2.36 -7.79 -17.02
N LYS A 299 -1.93 -8.42 -15.92
CA LYS A 299 -2.73 -9.34 -15.10
C LYS A 299 -3.43 -10.39 -15.98
N GLU A 300 -4.76 -10.41 -15.96
CA GLU A 300 -5.58 -11.37 -16.71
C GLU A 300 -5.47 -11.19 -18.23
N GLU A 301 -5.15 -9.98 -18.72
CA GLU A 301 -5.00 -9.68 -20.15
C GLU A 301 -3.68 -10.19 -20.74
N TYR A 302 -2.76 -10.72 -19.91
CA TYR A 302 -1.47 -11.22 -20.38
C TYR A 302 -1.57 -12.64 -20.98
N ASP A 303 -2.44 -13.48 -20.42
CA ASP A 303 -2.57 -14.89 -20.79
C ASP A 303 -3.72 -15.14 -21.79
N SER A 304 -4.43 -14.08 -22.21
CA SER A 304 -5.50 -14.05 -23.22
C SER A 304 -4.98 -13.71 -24.62
#